data_AF-A0A535CI78-F1
#
_entry.id   AF-A0A535CI78-F1
#
_cell.length_a   1.000
_cell.length_b   1.000
_cell.length_c   1.000
_cell.angle_alpha   90.00
_cell.angle_beta   90.00
_cell.angle_gamma   90.00
#
_symmetry.space_group_name_H-M   'P 1'
#
loop_
_entity.id
_entity.type
_entity.pdbx_description
1 polymer ?
#
loop_
_entity_poly.entity_id
_entity_poly.type
_entity_poly.pdbx_seq_one_letter_code
_entity_poly.pdbx_strand_id
1 'polypeptide(L)'
;MYKQLNAPFGTFSMAALKVSTDALSGGNAGDDSTYTQLENQIAGWTTDRDSLASTIKGVLSDSEFNGVELDVHNAQSLINQANALINEVAAAAS
;
A
#
# COMPACT_ATOMS: atom_id res chain seq x y z
N MET A 1 -7.36 -0.70 -9.60
CA MET A 1 -6.47 -0.26 -8.52
C MET A 1 -6.72 -0.92 -7.18
N TYR A 2 -7.90 -0.84 -6.58
CA TYR A 2 -8.19 -1.51 -5.29
C TYR A 2 -7.73 -2.99 -5.25
N LYS A 3 -7.95 -3.75 -6.34
CA LYS A 3 -7.42 -5.13 -6.47
C LYS A 3 -5.89 -5.20 -6.46
N GLN A 4 -5.17 -4.28 -7.10
CA GLN A 4 -3.69 -4.26 -7.09
C GLN A 4 -3.11 -3.81 -5.74
N LEU A 5 -3.88 -3.02 -4.98
CA LEU A 5 -3.53 -2.57 -3.64
C LEU A 5 -3.78 -3.64 -2.56
N ASN A 6 -4.87 -4.40 -2.70
CA ASN A 6 -5.36 -5.30 -1.66
C ASN A 6 -5.25 -6.80 -1.99
N ALA A 7 -4.88 -7.16 -3.22
CA ALA A 7 -4.65 -8.57 -3.54
C ALA A 7 -3.36 -9.08 -2.87
N PRO A 8 -3.34 -10.35 -2.41
CA PRO A 8 -2.14 -10.98 -1.87
C PRO A 8 -0.94 -10.95 -2.83
N PHE A 9 -1.19 -10.93 -4.15
CA PHE A 9 -0.18 -10.87 -5.21
C PHE A 9 -0.34 -9.64 -6.12
N GLY A 10 -0.90 -8.55 -5.61
CA GLY A 10 -0.94 -7.27 -6.33
C GLY A 10 0.42 -6.58 -6.34
N THR A 11 0.58 -5.54 -7.17
CA THR A 11 1.82 -4.76 -7.28
C THR A 11 2.37 -4.31 -5.92
N PHE A 12 1.49 -3.87 -5.00
CA PHE A 12 1.90 -3.46 -3.65
C PHE A 12 2.57 -4.61 -2.88
N SER A 13 1.87 -5.73 -2.74
CA SER A 13 2.33 -6.87 -1.94
C SER A 13 3.62 -7.49 -2.50
N MET A 14 3.75 -7.55 -3.83
CA MET A 14 4.96 -8.06 -4.48
C MET A 14 6.16 -7.13 -4.30
N ALA A 15 5.95 -5.80 -4.37
CA ALA A 15 7.01 -4.82 -4.17
C ALA A 15 7.47 -4.80 -2.70
N ALA A 16 6.55 -4.81 -1.75
CA ALA A 16 6.87 -4.89 -0.32
C ALA A 16 7.65 -6.18 0.02
N LEU A 17 7.28 -7.32 -0.58
CA LEU A 17 8.00 -8.58 -0.41
C LEU A 17 9.44 -8.50 -0.93
N LYS A 18 9.68 -7.85 -2.07
CA LYS A 18 11.04 -7.64 -2.60
C LYS A 18 11.87 -6.81 -1.64
N VAL A 19 11.34 -5.69 -1.14
CA VAL A 19 12.05 -4.81 -0.18
C VAL A 19 12.44 -5.59 1.09
N SER A 20 11.52 -6.38 1.65
CA SER A 20 11.82 -7.20 2.84
C SER A 20 12.89 -8.27 2.55
N THR A 21 12.86 -8.88 1.37
CA THR A 21 13.88 -9.86 0.95
C THR A 21 15.26 -9.23 0.80
N ASP A 22 15.33 -8.03 0.20
CA ASP A 22 16.57 -7.28 0.04
C ASP A 22 17.13 -6.85 1.41
N ALA A 23 16.25 -6.37 2.32
CA ALA A 23 16.61 -6.01 3.69
C ALA A 23 17.25 -7.17 4.46
N LEU A 24 16.76 -8.41 4.27
CA LEU A 24 17.30 -9.61 4.91
C LEU A 24 18.66 -10.06 4.34
N SER A 25 19.04 -9.61 3.13
CA SER A 25 20.19 -10.15 2.40
C SER A 25 21.53 -9.45 2.69
N GLY A 26 21.53 -8.23 3.22
CA GLY A 26 22.76 -7.52 3.59
C GLY A 26 23.08 -7.73 5.06
N GLY A 27 23.96 -8.67 5.45
CA GLY A 27 24.22 -8.95 6.87
C GLY A 27 25.54 -8.39 7.42
N ASN A 28 25.49 -7.28 8.18
CA ASN A 28 26.51 -6.73 9.09
C ASN A 28 25.90 -5.63 10.02
N ALA A 29 26.63 -5.12 11.02
CA ALA A 29 26.09 -4.17 12.01
C ALA A 29 25.61 -2.80 11.45
N GLY A 30 26.12 -2.36 10.29
CA GLY A 30 25.56 -1.22 9.54
C GLY A 30 24.28 -1.58 8.77
N ASP A 31 24.06 -2.87 8.55
CA ASP A 31 22.87 -3.39 7.89
C ASP A 31 21.68 -3.53 8.85
N ASP A 32 21.90 -3.62 10.17
CA ASP A 32 20.81 -3.59 11.16
C ASP A 32 20.02 -2.27 11.12
N SER A 33 20.69 -1.13 10.90
CA SER A 33 20.02 0.16 10.74
C SER A 33 19.25 0.27 9.43
N THR A 34 19.79 -0.30 8.34
CA THR A 34 19.13 -0.35 7.03
C THR A 34 17.92 -1.27 7.08
N TYR A 35 18.07 -2.45 7.67
CA TYR A 35 16.99 -3.40 7.91
C TYR A 35 15.86 -2.76 8.73
N THR A 36 16.20 -2.16 9.88
CA THR A 36 15.22 -1.47 10.73
C THR A 36 14.51 -0.33 10.00
N GLN A 37 15.23 0.44 9.17
CA GLN A 37 14.64 1.51 8.37
C GLN A 37 13.64 0.97 7.35
N LEU A 38 13.99 -0.11 6.64
CA LEU A 38 13.13 -0.72 5.63
C LEU A 38 11.90 -1.40 6.25
N GLU A 39 12.04 -2.09 7.37
CA GLU A 39 10.91 -2.68 8.11
C GLU A 39 9.94 -1.60 8.62
N ASN A 40 10.47 -0.49 9.14
CA ASN A 40 9.63 0.66 9.53
C ASN A 40 8.89 1.25 8.31
N GLN A 41 9.55 1.32 7.16
CA GLN A 41 8.93 1.82 5.93
C GLN A 41 7.83 0.88 5.43
N ILE A 42 8.06 -0.43 5.45
CA ILE A 42 7.05 -1.45 5.11
C ILE A 42 5.85 -1.38 6.06
N ALA A 43 6.10 -1.21 7.37
CA ALA A 43 5.03 -1.06 8.36
C ALA A 43 4.18 0.19 8.11
N GLY A 44 4.84 1.31 7.75
CA GLY A 44 4.17 2.54 7.33
C GLY A 44 3.28 2.32 6.11
N TRP A 45 3.83 1.78 5.02
CA TRP A 45 3.06 1.48 3.81
C TRP A 45 1.90 0.52 4.06
N THR A 46 2.07 -0.47 4.93
CA THR A 46 1.00 -1.41 5.28
C THR A 46 -0.14 -0.71 6.01
N THR A 47 0.19 0.21 6.92
CA THR A 47 -0.80 1.03 7.63
C THR A 47 -1.56 1.93 6.65
N ASP A 48 -0.86 2.60 5.74
CA ASP A 48 -1.47 3.46 4.72
C ASP A 48 -2.37 2.65 3.77
N ARG A 49 -1.91 1.47 3.36
CA ARG A 49 -2.68 0.51 2.55
C ARG A 49 -3.98 0.14 3.25
N ASP A 50 -3.91 -0.29 4.50
CA ASP A 50 -5.06 -0.77 5.27
C ASP A 50 -6.09 0.34 5.49
N SER A 51 -5.62 1.55 5.82
CA SER A 51 -6.47 2.74 5.97
C SER A 51 -7.18 3.11 4.66
N LEU A 52 -6.44 3.16 3.55
CA LEU A 52 -7.00 3.48 2.24
C LEU A 52 -7.98 2.39 1.78
N ALA A 53 -7.66 1.11 1.98
CA ALA A 53 -8.54 0.00 1.65
C ALA A 53 -9.82 0.03 2.49
N SER A 54 -9.73 0.37 3.78
CA SER A 54 -10.90 0.56 4.65
C SER A 54 -11.81 1.67 4.12
N THR A 55 -11.22 2.82 3.75
CA THR A 55 -11.96 3.96 3.21
C THR A 55 -12.65 3.63 1.89
N ILE A 56 -11.96 2.99 0.95
CA ILE A 56 -12.55 2.55 -0.33
C ILE A 56 -13.70 1.57 -0.10
N LYS A 57 -13.55 0.59 0.81
CA LYS A 57 -14.62 -0.34 1.17
C LYS A 57 -15.84 0.38 1.73
N GLY A 58 -15.64 1.37 2.61
CA GLY A 58 -16.72 2.17 3.18
C GLY A 58 -17.52 2.89 2.10
N VAL A 59 -16.83 3.65 1.23
CA VAL A 59 -17.46 4.38 0.12
C VAL A 59 -18.26 3.45 -0.80
N LEU A 60 -17.70 2.29 -1.16
CA LEU A 60 -18.40 1.32 -2.01
C LEU A 60 -19.60 0.68 -1.29
N SER A 61 -19.49 0.38 0.00
CA SER A 61 -20.58 -0.21 0.78
C SER A 61 -21.74 0.78 0.96
N ASP A 62 -21.42 2.04 1.24
CA ASP A 62 -22.43 3.09 1.36
C ASP A 62 -23.18 3.32 0.05
N SER A 63 -22.46 3.24 -1.08
CA SER A 63 -23.08 3.41 -2.38
C SER A 63 -23.95 2.23 -2.80
N GLU A 64 -23.50 1.01 -2.54
CA GLU A 64 -24.23 -0.19 -2.91
C GLU A 64 -25.44 -0.45 -1.98
N PHE A 65 -25.29 -0.23 -0.67
CA PHE A 65 -26.26 -0.71 0.32
C PHE A 65 -27.02 0.40 1.06
N ASN A 66 -26.47 1.61 1.16
CA ASN A 66 -27.04 2.69 1.96
C ASN A 66 -27.64 3.82 1.11
N GLY A 67 -27.69 3.66 -0.22
CA GLY A 67 -28.28 4.63 -1.14
C GLY A 67 -27.50 5.93 -1.26
N VAL A 68 -26.23 5.94 -0.86
CA VAL A 68 -25.36 7.11 -0.96
C VAL A 68 -24.83 7.20 -2.39
N GLU A 69 -25.04 8.31 -3.08
CA GLU A 69 -24.46 8.47 -4.41
C GLU A 69 -22.94 8.49 -4.34
N LEU A 70 -22.28 7.76 -5.25
CA LEU A 70 -20.83 7.74 -5.32
C LEU A 70 -20.31 9.10 -5.81
N ASP A 71 -19.64 9.84 -4.93
CA ASP A 71 -18.92 11.05 -5.32
C ASP A 71 -17.70 10.69 -6.19
N VAL A 72 -17.79 11.04 -7.48
CA VAL A 72 -16.74 10.79 -8.48
C VAL A 72 -15.44 11.53 -8.18
N HIS A 73 -15.48 12.71 -7.55
CA HIS A 73 -14.28 13.45 -7.16
C HIS A 73 -13.57 12.75 -6.01
N ASN A 74 -14.33 12.30 -5.01
CA ASN A 74 -13.79 11.51 -3.91
C ASN A 74 -13.20 10.19 -4.42
N ALA A 75 -13.92 9.47 -5.29
CA ALA A 75 -13.44 8.23 -5.90
C ALA A 75 -12.13 8.43 -6.67
N GLN A 76 -12.01 9.53 -7.43
CA GLN A 76 -10.78 9.86 -8.16
C GLN A 76 -9.62 10.18 -7.20
N SER A 77 -9.88 10.88 -6.09
CA SER A 77 -8.88 11.14 -5.05
C SER A 77 -8.34 9.83 -4.46
N LEU A 78 -9.23 8.88 -4.14
CA LEU A 78 -8.84 7.57 -3.60
C LEU A 78 -8.01 6.75 -4.61
N ILE A 79 -8.36 6.82 -5.90
CA ILE A 79 -7.55 6.21 -6.97
C ILE A 79 -6.14 6.82 -7.02
N ASN A 80 -6.04 8.15 -6.93
CA ASN A 80 -4.76 8.84 -6.97
C ASN A 80 -3.88 8.47 -5.76
N GLN A 81 -4.46 8.41 -4.55
CA GLN A 81 -3.77 7.96 -3.34
C GLN A 81 -3.28 6.52 -3.48
N ALA A 82 -4.11 5.63 -4.03
CA ALA A 82 -3.72 4.23 -4.25
C ALA A 82 -2.55 4.12 -5.24
N ASN A 83 -2.57 4.89 -6.32
CA ASN A 83 -1.48 4.92 -7.31
C ASN A 83 -0.20 5.50 -6.71
N ALA A 84 -0.28 6.56 -5.93
CA ALA A 84 0.87 7.17 -5.28
C ALA A 84 1.57 6.16 -4.35
N LEU A 85 0.81 5.49 -3.48
CA LEU A 85 1.34 4.47 -2.58
C LEU A 85 1.98 3.31 -3.35
N ILE A 86 1.31 2.79 -4.39
CA ILE A 86 1.86 1.71 -5.22
C ILE A 86 3.18 2.14 -5.89
N ASN A 87 3.25 3.36 -6.41
CA ASN A 87 4.45 3.86 -7.06
C ASN A 87 5.60 4.06 -6.06
N GLU A 88 5.31 4.50 -4.84
CA GLU A 88 6.30 4.66 -3.78
C GLU A 88 6.92 3.32 -3.39
N VAL A 89 6.08 2.31 -3.11
CA VAL A 89 6.58 0.95 -2.77
C VAL A 89 7.35 0.35 -3.95
N ALA A 90 6.86 0.52 -5.18
CA ALA A 90 7.54 0.02 -6.37
C ALA A 90 8.91 0.69 -6.59
N ALA A 91 9.02 1.99 -6.35
CA ALA A 91 10.28 2.71 -6.48
C ALA A 91 11.33 2.23 -5.45
N ALA A 92 10.91 1.97 -4.21
CA ALA A 92 11.80 1.42 -3.19
C ALA A 92 12.21 -0.04 -3.45
N ALA A 93 11.40 -0.76 -4.23
CA ALA A 93 11.69 -2.11 -4.70
C ALA A 93 12.49 -2.14 -6.02
N SER A 94 13.13 -1.05 -6.46
CA SER A 94 13.92 -1.02 -7.70
C SER A 94 15.32 -1.56 -7.47
#